data_AF-A0A950H6M1-F1
#
_entry.id   AF-A0A950H6M1-F1
#
_cell.length_a   1.000
_cell.length_b   1.000
_cell.length_c   1.000
_cell.angle_alpha   90.00
_cell.angle_beta   90.00
_cell.angle_gamma   90.00
#
_symmetry.space_group_name_H-M   'P 1'
#
loop_
_entity.id
_entity.type
_entity.pdbx_description
1 polymer ?
#
loop_
_entity_poly.entity_id
_entity_poly.type
_entity_poly.pdbx_seq_one_letter_code
_entity_poly.pdbx_strand_id
1 'polypeptide(L)'
;SSAENHQWSPGEKKPATAWEAEIDRLMRAQASTLDDHRRKQYFDRVQEIAWEQEPFIYLVTKNALSAISTSLSNAQPVVLRPQVFWNVDELKLAPEVAATR
;
A
#
# COMPACT_ATOMS: atom_id res chain seq x y z
N SER A 1 4.03 8.02 12.82
CA SER A 1 3.18 9.00 13.51
C SER A 1 3.19 10.40 12.89
N SER A 2 4.33 11.05 12.61
CA SER A 2 4.34 12.52 12.39
C SER A 2 4.04 13.07 10.99
N ALA A 3 3.47 12.29 10.07
CA ALA A 3 3.16 12.79 8.73
C ALA A 3 1.92 13.70 8.74
N GLU A 4 1.85 14.66 7.81
CA GLU A 4 0.69 15.55 7.65
C GLU A 4 -0.60 14.80 7.26
N ASN A 5 -0.46 13.63 6.66
CA ASN A 5 -1.55 12.75 6.26
C ASN A 5 -1.64 11.49 7.15
N HIS A 6 -1.10 11.54 8.38
CA HIS A 6 -1.21 10.42 9.29
C HIS A 6 -2.68 10.09 9.57
N GLN A 7 -3.00 8.80 9.68
CA GLN A 7 -4.39 8.33 9.74
C GLN A 7 -5.13 8.80 11.00
N TRP A 8 -4.39 9.10 12.05
CA TRP A 8 -4.88 9.72 13.29
C TRP A 8 -3.88 10.78 13.74
N SER A 9 -4.35 11.78 14.49
CA SER A 9 -3.52 12.89 15.02
C SER A 9 -2.53 13.49 13.98
N PRO A 10 -2.99 14.04 12.84
CA PRO A 10 -2.10 14.53 11.79
C PRO A 10 -1.11 15.61 12.28
N GLY A 11 0.16 15.51 11.87
CA GLY A 11 1.21 16.46 12.25
C GLY A 11 1.70 16.34 13.70
N GLU A 12 1.36 15.25 14.40
CA GLU A 12 1.77 15.01 15.77
C GLU A 12 3.30 14.87 15.91
N LYS A 13 3.91 15.66 16.81
CA LYS A 13 5.36 15.64 17.06
C LYS A 13 5.81 14.53 18.00
N LYS A 14 4.94 14.08 18.91
CA LYS A 14 5.17 13.04 19.91
C LYS A 14 3.84 12.34 20.21
N PRO A 15 3.83 11.02 20.43
CA PRO A 15 2.59 10.28 20.70
C PRO A 15 1.83 10.88 21.89
N ALA A 16 0.55 11.19 21.71
CA ALA A 16 -0.33 11.69 22.76
C ALA A 16 -0.76 10.59 23.75
N THR A 17 -0.74 9.34 23.32
CA THR A 17 -1.20 8.19 24.10
C THR A 17 -0.15 7.07 24.20
N ALA A 18 -0.35 6.16 25.16
CA ALA A 18 0.52 5.01 25.32
C ALA A 18 0.46 4.03 24.14
N TRP A 19 -0.72 3.85 23.53
CA TRP A 19 -0.87 2.95 22.39
C TRP A 19 -0.22 3.52 21.12
N GLU A 20 -0.26 4.86 20.93
CA GLU A 20 0.46 5.52 19.83
C GLU A 20 1.98 5.36 20.00
N ALA A 21 2.48 5.52 21.23
CA ALA A 21 3.90 5.30 21.53
C ALA A 21 4.33 3.85 21.25
N GLU A 22 3.45 2.88 21.55
CA GLU A 22 3.70 1.47 21.29
C GLU A 22 3.69 1.14 19.78
N ILE A 23 2.74 1.68 19.01
CA ILE A 23 2.76 1.57 17.55
C ILE A 23 4.05 2.18 16.99
N ASP A 24 4.47 3.35 17.45
CA ASP A 24 5.73 3.97 17.03
C ASP A 24 6.95 3.10 17.32
N ARG A 25 6.99 2.43 18.48
CA ARG A 25 8.04 1.47 18.84
C ARG A 25 8.04 0.26 17.89
N LEU A 26 6.87 -0.35 17.67
CA LEU A 26 6.70 -1.52 16.81
C LEU A 26 7.03 -1.22 15.34
N MET A 27 6.59 -0.07 14.84
CA MET A 27 6.85 0.37 13.46
C MET A 27 8.34 0.62 13.21
N ARG A 28 9.10 1.13 14.19
CA ARG A 28 10.57 1.21 14.11
C ARG A 28 11.21 -0.17 14.15
N ALA A 29 10.74 -1.06 15.02
CA ALA A 29 11.28 -2.41 15.15
C ALA A 29 11.09 -3.25 13.89
N GLN A 30 9.90 -3.23 13.27
CA GLN A 30 9.67 -3.96 12.02
C GLN A 30 10.52 -3.42 10.86
N ALA A 31 10.77 -2.10 10.82
CA ALA A 31 11.53 -1.47 9.74
C ALA A 31 13.02 -1.83 9.78
N SER A 32 13.58 -2.14 10.95
CA SER A 32 14.99 -2.48 11.14
C SER A 32 15.26 -3.99 11.29
N THR A 33 14.22 -4.81 11.40
CA THR A 33 14.36 -6.27 11.52
C THR A 33 14.51 -6.89 10.13
N LEU A 34 15.44 -7.84 9.96
CA LEU A 34 15.65 -8.56 8.69
C LEU A 34 14.90 -9.91 8.64
N ASP A 35 14.65 -10.52 9.80
CA ASP A 35 13.90 -11.77 9.91
C ASP A 35 12.42 -11.56 9.62
N ASP A 36 11.90 -12.18 8.56
CA ASP A 36 10.56 -11.94 8.06
C ASP A 36 9.46 -12.31 9.06
N HIS A 37 9.60 -13.45 9.75
CA HIS A 37 8.64 -13.89 10.76
C HIS A 37 8.53 -12.88 11.90
N ARG A 38 9.67 -12.38 12.38
CA ARG A 38 9.72 -11.39 13.45
C ARG A 38 9.21 -10.02 13.00
N ARG A 39 9.50 -9.60 11.77
CA ARG A 39 8.91 -8.38 11.18
C ARG A 39 7.39 -8.49 11.16
N LYS A 40 6.84 -9.63 10.72
CA LYS A 40 5.41 -9.86 10.66
C LYS A 40 4.78 -9.79 12.06
N GLN A 41 5.37 -10.44 13.06
CA GLN A 41 4.87 -10.39 14.43
C GLN A 41 4.73 -8.95 14.97
N TYR A 42 5.70 -8.08 14.69
CA TYR A 42 5.61 -6.68 15.08
C TYR A 42 4.46 -5.96 14.38
N PHE A 43 4.26 -6.18 13.09
CA PHE A 43 3.19 -5.55 12.33
C PHE A 43 1.79 -6.13 12.66
N ASP A 44 1.71 -7.43 13.00
CA ASP A 44 0.50 -8.05 13.51
C ASP A 44 0.06 -7.34 14.81
N ARG A 45 0.98 -7.09 15.74
CA ARG A 45 0.64 -6.35 16.96
C ARG A 45 0.22 -4.90 16.69
N VAL A 46 0.80 -4.23 15.69
CA VAL A 46 0.32 -2.89 15.25
C VAL A 46 -1.14 -2.96 14.80
N GLN A 47 -1.50 -3.97 14.00
CA GLN A 47 -2.87 -4.14 13.53
C GLN A 47 -3.83 -4.47 14.67
N GLU A 48 -3.43 -5.31 15.63
CA GLU A 48 -4.22 -5.59 16.84
C GLU A 48 -4.49 -4.31 17.65
N ILE A 49 -3.47 -3.48 17.89
CA ILE A 49 -3.66 -2.22 18.62
C ILE A 49 -4.58 -1.27 17.85
N ALA A 50 -4.41 -1.15 16.54
CA ALA A 50 -5.28 -0.31 15.72
C ALA A 50 -6.74 -0.82 15.71
N TRP A 51 -6.96 -2.13 15.83
CA TRP A 51 -8.29 -2.70 16.03
C TRP A 51 -8.84 -2.39 17.42
N GLU A 52 -8.04 -2.56 18.48
CA GLU A 52 -8.44 -2.29 19.87
C GLU A 52 -8.79 -0.82 20.14
N GLN A 53 -8.09 0.11 19.49
CA GLN A 53 -8.21 1.56 19.74
C GLN A 53 -9.14 2.28 18.74
N GLU A 54 -9.52 1.59 17.65
CA GLU A 54 -10.41 2.10 16.59
C GLU A 54 -10.11 3.55 16.15
N PRO A 55 -8.85 3.95 15.86
CA PRO A 55 -8.53 5.34 15.53
C PRO A 55 -9.09 5.76 14.16
N PHE A 56 -9.60 4.82 13.37
CA PHE A 56 -10.30 5.05 12.11
C PHE A 56 -11.26 3.89 11.81
N ILE A 57 -12.23 4.14 10.92
CA ILE A 57 -13.26 3.18 10.53
C ILE A 57 -12.80 2.39 9.31
N TYR A 58 -12.72 1.06 9.43
CA TYR A 58 -12.45 0.16 8.32
C TYR A 58 -13.71 0.00 7.45
N LEU A 59 -13.62 0.34 6.16
CA LEU A 59 -14.76 0.25 5.24
C LEU A 59 -14.63 -0.96 4.29
N VAL A 60 -13.71 -0.89 3.33
CA VAL A 60 -13.58 -1.91 2.27
C VAL A 60 -12.12 -2.07 1.83
N THR A 61 -11.75 -3.30 1.47
CA THR A 61 -10.57 -3.56 0.64
C THR A 61 -10.95 -3.38 -0.82
N LYS A 62 -10.46 -2.30 -1.44
CA LYS A 62 -10.86 -1.92 -2.81
C LYS A 62 -10.26 -2.86 -3.84
N ASN A 63 -11.09 -3.30 -4.79
CA ASN A 63 -10.60 -3.91 -6.03
C ASN A 63 -9.90 -2.86 -6.90
N ALA A 64 -8.89 -3.30 -7.66
CA ALA A 64 -8.32 -2.52 -8.75
C ALA A 64 -8.93 -2.99 -10.08
N LEU A 65 -9.49 -2.04 -10.84
CA LEU A 65 -9.99 -2.28 -12.20
C LEU A 65 -9.29 -1.31 -13.15
N SER A 66 -8.80 -1.82 -14.26
CA SER A 66 -8.13 -1.01 -15.30
C SER A 66 -8.47 -1.57 -16.68
N ALA A 67 -8.57 -0.68 -17.66
CA ALA A 67 -8.75 -1.02 -19.05
C ALA A 67 -7.45 -0.76 -19.81
N ILE A 68 -7.06 -1.69 -20.68
CA ILE A 68 -5.88 -1.58 -21.53
C ILE A 68 -6.34 -1.63 -22.97
N SER A 69 -5.85 -0.71 -23.79
CA SER A 69 -6.14 -0.71 -25.23
C SER A 69 -5.65 -2.02 -25.86
N THR A 70 -6.43 -2.58 -26.78
CA THR A 70 -5.99 -3.73 -27.60
C THR A 70 -4.78 -3.40 -28.48
N SER A 71 -4.53 -2.11 -28.73
CA SER A 71 -3.32 -1.63 -29.42
C SER A 71 -2.09 -1.57 -28.52
N LEU A 72 -2.19 -1.86 -27.22
CA LEU A 72 -1.06 -1.86 -26.28
C LEU A 72 -0.72 -3.30 -25.89
N SER A 73 0.51 -3.70 -26.15
CA SER A 73 1.05 -5.02 -25.82
C SER A 73 1.99 -4.95 -24.60
N ASN A 74 2.16 -6.10 -23.94
CA ASN A 74 3.02 -6.32 -22.77
C ASN A 74 2.63 -5.54 -21.49
N ALA A 75 1.42 -5.02 -21.40
CA ALA A 75 0.92 -4.49 -20.13
C ALA A 75 0.72 -5.64 -19.12
N GLN A 76 1.28 -5.48 -17.91
CA GLN A 76 1.17 -6.47 -16.83
C GLN A 76 0.38 -5.86 -15.65
N PRO A 77 -0.95 -6.06 -15.57
CA PRO A 77 -1.76 -5.52 -14.49
C PRO A 77 -1.34 -6.06 -13.12
N VAL A 78 -1.19 -5.16 -12.13
CA VAL A 78 -0.94 -5.50 -10.72
C VAL A 78 -1.92 -4.77 -9.80
N VAL A 79 -2.11 -5.29 -8.59
CA VAL A 79 -3.01 -4.68 -7.59
C VAL A 79 -2.46 -3.36 -7.02
N LEU A 80 -1.15 -3.15 -7.08
CA LEU A 80 -0.46 -1.96 -6.56
C LEU A 80 -0.41 -0.84 -7.60
N ARG A 81 -0.36 0.42 -7.15
CA ARG A 81 -0.16 1.57 -8.04
C ARG A 81 1.33 1.71 -8.41
N PRO A 82 1.68 2.04 -9.66
CA PRO A 82 0.78 2.18 -10.82
C PRO A 82 0.36 0.81 -11.39
N GLN A 83 -0.95 0.57 -11.53
CA GLN A 83 -1.48 -0.77 -11.79
C GLN A 83 -1.12 -1.34 -13.16
N VAL A 84 -0.95 -0.49 -14.18
CA VAL A 84 -0.81 -0.95 -15.58
C VAL A 84 0.49 -0.54 -16.27
N PHE A 85 1.28 0.34 -15.65
CA PHE A 85 2.46 0.93 -16.30
C PHE A 85 3.73 0.90 -15.44
N TRP A 86 3.77 0.06 -14.40
CA TRP A 86 4.99 -0.14 -13.63
C TRP A 86 6.13 -0.73 -14.49
N ASN A 87 5.80 -1.48 -15.55
CA ASN A 87 6.72 -2.05 -16.53
C ASN A 87 6.77 -1.24 -17.85
N VAL A 88 6.78 0.09 -17.76
CA VAL A 88 6.67 0.98 -18.93
C VAL A 88 7.70 0.69 -20.03
N ASP A 89 8.92 0.29 -19.67
CA ASP A 89 10.01 -0.03 -20.62
C ASP A 89 9.73 -1.26 -21.49
N GLU A 90 8.76 -2.10 -21.09
CA GLU A 90 8.35 -3.29 -21.84
C GLU A 90 7.14 -3.06 -22.73
N LEU A 91 6.43 -1.94 -22.54
CA LEU A 91 5.19 -1.63 -23.26
C LEU A 91 5.48 -1.28 -24.72
N LYS A 92 4.65 -1.80 -25.62
CA LYS A 92 4.80 -1.55 -27.06
C LYS A 92 3.43 -1.39 -27.70
N LEU A 93 3.32 -0.52 -28.69
CA LEU A 93 2.16 -0.53 -29.57
C LEU A 93 2.16 -1.84 -30.36
N ALA A 94 1.04 -2.55 -30.30
CA ALA A 94 0.81 -3.70 -31.16
C ALA A 94 0.88 -3.24 -32.62
N PRO A 95 1.39 -4.08 -33.54
CA PRO A 95 1.35 -3.78 -34.97
C PRO A 95 -0.08 -3.41 -35.38
N GLU A 96 -0.22 -2.43 -36.27
CA GLU A 96 -1.52 -2.05 -36.80
C GLU A 96 -2.16 -3.26 -37.47
N VAL A 97 -3.18 -3.84 -36.85
CA VAL A 97 -4.01 -4.84 -37.51
C VAL A 97 -4.84 -4.06 -38.51
N ALA A 98 -4.47 -4.11 -39.79
CA ALA A 98 -5.29 -3.57 -40.87
C ALA A 98 -6.72 -4.10 -40.67
N ALA A 99 -7.64 -3.22 -40.26
CA ALA A 99 -9.00 -3.60 -39.98
C ALA A 99 -9.63 -4.06 -41.30
N THR A 100 -9.81 -5.36 -41.48
CA THR A 100 -10.66 -5.90 -42.53
C THR A 100 -12.07 -5.41 -42.21
N ARG A 101 -12.50 -4.35 -42.90
CA ARG A 101 -13.88 -3.88 -42.93
C ARG A 101 -14.77 -4.89 -43.62
#